data_AF-A0A2U9Q0S9-F1
#
_entry.id   AF-A0A2U9Q0S9-F1
#
_cell.length_a   1.000
_cell.length_b   1.000
_cell.length_c   1.000
_cell.angle_alpha   90.00
_cell.angle_beta   90.00
_cell.angle_gamma   90.00
#
_symmetry.space_group_name_H-M   'P 1'
#
loop_
_entity.id
_entity.type
_entity.pdbx_description
1 polymer ?
#
loop_
_entity_poly.entity_id
_entity_poly.type
_entity_poly.pdbx_seq_one_letter_code
_entity_poly.pdbx_strand_id
1 'polypeptide(L)'
;MGTFVISGGTDGIGKAIAANRLKLGHEVVVIGRDAAKGQAFLDSAADIGAVDRAHFVVADLSLVSQTRRAIDEIGNCISEIDGLVLCARHFRTTRAVTAEGLEHTFALYYLSRFVLSHRLVGLLDAAEAPVILNVSGPGSGTDSIRWDDLGGEHDYEPQRILAQGGQLNDLLGVGFARRRVSPKTRYVLVHPGVVNTGFSGEYDAATADRIEQIRATAQPVEDAIVPILDILDHPPAEPLTAVVEGRPIDVHGPAFDAALADRLYDQTTVLLGSLASAAMGVSPARLRQVLDAPVFGTVATIDPDGAPQQSVVWVGRDGDDVLFAVATGSRKERNLRRDPRVSILLSPPDEPYTYAVIHGKATLHTEGGHQLRDALAVKYTGKTYAEGNADAAARYGDVAMTVVRVTPERTVGRL
;
A
#
# COMPACT_ATOMS: atom_id res chain seq x y z
N MET A 1 0.45 -6.15 -30.14
CA MET A 1 0.89 -6.66 -28.83
C MET A 1 0.59 -5.55 -27.86
N GLY A 2 -0.25 -5.82 -26.86
CA GLY A 2 -0.67 -4.82 -25.87
C GLY A 2 -0.26 -5.16 -24.45
N THR A 3 -0.46 -4.23 -23.52
CA THR A 3 -0.05 -4.29 -22.12
C THR A 3 -1.24 -4.24 -21.18
N PHE A 4 -1.31 -5.21 -20.25
CA PHE A 4 -2.41 -5.36 -19.31
C PHE A 4 -1.94 -5.28 -17.86
N VAL A 5 -2.59 -4.45 -17.07
CA VAL A 5 -2.36 -4.35 -15.62
C VAL A 5 -3.57 -4.95 -14.89
N ILE A 6 -3.34 -5.93 -14.03
CA ILE A 6 -4.40 -6.71 -13.39
C ILE A 6 -4.25 -6.67 -11.86
N SER A 7 -5.16 -5.98 -11.18
CA SER A 7 -5.25 -6.03 -9.72
C SER A 7 -5.96 -7.31 -9.28
N GLY A 8 -5.34 -8.08 -8.38
CA GLY A 8 -5.86 -9.38 -7.97
C GLY A 8 -5.64 -10.49 -9.02
N GLY A 9 -4.59 -10.39 -9.84
CA GLY A 9 -4.28 -11.34 -10.91
C GLY A 9 -3.65 -12.68 -10.48
N THR A 10 -3.55 -12.95 -9.17
CA THR A 10 -2.93 -14.19 -8.66
C THR A 10 -3.91 -15.31 -8.34
N ASP A 11 -5.22 -15.06 -8.45
CA ASP A 11 -6.28 -16.03 -8.15
C ASP A 11 -7.52 -15.83 -9.03
N GLY A 12 -8.37 -16.85 -9.13
CA GLY A 12 -9.66 -16.82 -9.82
C GLY A 12 -9.65 -16.15 -11.21
N ILE A 13 -10.59 -15.23 -11.41
CA ILE A 13 -10.83 -14.52 -12.68
C ILE A 13 -9.58 -13.74 -13.13
N GLY A 14 -8.95 -12.99 -12.22
CA GLY A 14 -7.77 -12.19 -12.55
C GLY A 14 -6.62 -13.05 -13.05
N LYS A 15 -6.38 -14.22 -12.42
CA LYS A 15 -5.37 -15.19 -12.87
C LYS A 15 -5.67 -15.76 -14.25
N ALA A 16 -6.92 -16.11 -14.51
CA ALA A 16 -7.32 -16.66 -15.79
C ALA A 16 -7.16 -15.64 -16.93
N ILE A 17 -7.51 -14.37 -16.68
CA ILE A 17 -7.26 -13.27 -17.63
C ILE A 17 -5.75 -13.10 -17.85
N ALA A 18 -4.94 -13.02 -16.79
CA ALA A 18 -3.49 -12.86 -16.89
C ALA A 18 -2.85 -13.96 -17.74
N ALA A 19 -3.21 -15.23 -17.46
CA ALA A 19 -2.70 -16.38 -18.21
C ALA A 19 -3.14 -16.36 -19.69
N ASN A 20 -4.39 -15.96 -19.97
CA ASN A 20 -4.86 -15.83 -21.35
C ASN A 20 -4.11 -14.74 -22.12
N ARG A 21 -3.93 -13.55 -21.52
CA ARG A 21 -3.22 -12.44 -22.14
C ARG A 21 -1.76 -12.79 -22.42
N LEU A 22 -1.07 -13.44 -21.47
CA LEU A 22 0.31 -13.91 -21.69
C LEU A 22 0.42 -14.92 -22.85
N LYS A 23 -0.53 -15.87 -22.97
CA LYS A 23 -0.59 -16.86 -24.06
C LYS A 23 -0.79 -16.23 -25.44
N LEU A 24 -1.50 -15.10 -25.50
CA LEU A 24 -1.69 -14.33 -26.74
C LEU A 24 -0.52 -13.39 -27.06
N GLY A 25 0.54 -13.41 -26.26
CA GLY A 25 1.76 -12.63 -26.52
C GLY A 25 1.78 -11.24 -25.89
N HIS A 26 0.78 -10.87 -25.08
CA HIS A 26 0.72 -9.58 -24.42
C HIS A 26 1.70 -9.45 -23.25
N GLU A 27 2.06 -8.21 -22.90
CA GLU A 27 2.75 -7.91 -21.65
C GLU A 27 1.73 -7.80 -20.51
N VAL A 28 2.02 -8.40 -19.36
CA VAL A 28 1.08 -8.49 -18.24
C VAL A 28 1.79 -8.14 -16.93
N VAL A 29 1.24 -7.15 -16.22
CA VAL A 29 1.62 -6.82 -14.85
C VAL A 29 0.51 -7.25 -13.89
N VAL A 30 0.82 -8.14 -12.96
CA VAL A 30 -0.10 -8.56 -11.89
C VAL A 30 0.24 -7.85 -10.60
N ILE A 31 -0.78 -7.27 -9.94
CA ILE A 31 -0.64 -6.68 -8.60
C ILE A 31 -1.30 -7.62 -7.58
N GLY A 32 -0.55 -7.98 -6.53
CA GLY A 32 -1.07 -8.82 -5.45
C GLY A 32 -0.23 -8.76 -4.17
N ARG A 33 -0.82 -9.09 -3.03
CA ARG A 33 -0.13 -9.02 -1.72
C ARG A 33 0.73 -10.24 -1.38
N ASP A 34 0.50 -11.37 -2.04
CA ASP A 34 1.11 -12.65 -1.72
C ASP A 34 2.27 -12.93 -2.68
N ALA A 35 3.49 -12.81 -2.15
CA ALA A 35 4.72 -13.02 -2.92
C ALA A 35 4.86 -14.45 -3.45
N ALA A 36 4.37 -15.46 -2.72
CA ALA A 36 4.44 -16.86 -3.15
C ALA A 36 3.49 -17.12 -4.32
N LYS A 37 2.26 -16.59 -4.26
CA LYS A 37 1.34 -16.65 -5.41
C LYS A 37 1.84 -15.85 -6.61
N GLY A 38 2.52 -14.74 -6.36
CA GLY A 38 3.21 -13.96 -7.39
C GLY A 38 4.32 -14.75 -8.08
N GLN A 39 5.18 -15.42 -7.31
CA GLN A 39 6.22 -16.28 -7.87
C GLN A 39 5.62 -17.41 -8.70
N ALA A 40 4.56 -18.06 -8.23
CA ALA A 40 3.88 -19.11 -8.99
C ALA A 40 3.30 -18.60 -10.33
N PHE A 41 2.86 -17.33 -10.40
CA PHE A 41 2.47 -16.69 -11.66
C PHE A 41 3.66 -16.50 -12.61
N LEU A 42 4.80 -16.03 -12.10
CA LEU A 42 6.02 -15.86 -12.89
C LEU A 42 6.56 -17.20 -13.39
N ASP A 43 6.55 -18.25 -12.56
CA ASP A 43 6.96 -19.59 -12.95
C ASP A 43 6.05 -20.14 -14.07
N SER A 44 4.73 -19.96 -13.94
CA SER A 44 3.77 -20.36 -14.99
C SER A 44 3.98 -19.59 -16.30
N ALA A 45 4.46 -18.35 -16.24
CA ALA A 45 4.84 -17.57 -17.41
C ALA A 45 6.14 -18.10 -18.04
N ALA A 46 7.10 -18.54 -17.23
CA ALA A 46 8.33 -19.16 -17.71
C ALA A 46 8.08 -20.45 -18.49
N ASP A 47 7.14 -21.29 -18.03
CA ASP A 47 6.75 -22.54 -18.68
C ASP A 47 6.24 -22.35 -20.12
N ILE A 48 5.70 -21.17 -20.44
CA ILE A 48 5.21 -20.81 -21.77
C ILE A 48 6.14 -19.85 -22.53
N GLY A 49 7.35 -19.61 -22.03
CA GLY A 49 8.33 -18.72 -22.66
C GLY A 49 7.94 -17.23 -22.60
N ALA A 50 7.25 -16.80 -21.55
CA ALA A 50 6.73 -15.45 -21.38
C ALA A 50 7.42 -14.64 -20.26
N VAL A 51 8.62 -15.05 -19.82
CA VAL A 51 9.37 -14.42 -18.71
C VAL A 51 9.54 -12.92 -18.91
N ASP A 52 9.93 -12.48 -20.11
CA ASP A 52 10.21 -11.07 -20.40
C ASP A 52 8.95 -10.19 -20.47
N ARG A 53 7.76 -10.81 -20.38
CA ARG A 53 6.46 -10.16 -20.56
C ARG A 53 5.56 -10.30 -19.34
N ALA A 54 6.04 -10.93 -18.27
CA ALA A 54 5.26 -11.21 -17.07
C ALA A 54 5.92 -10.52 -15.87
N HIS A 55 5.20 -9.58 -15.28
CA HIS A 55 5.68 -8.80 -14.15
C HIS A 55 4.75 -8.99 -12.95
N PHE A 56 5.33 -9.03 -11.76
CA PHE A 56 4.57 -9.11 -10.52
C PHE A 56 4.97 -7.99 -9.56
N VAL A 57 4.00 -7.15 -9.21
CA VAL A 57 4.16 -6.06 -8.24
C VAL A 57 3.51 -6.49 -6.94
N VAL A 58 4.34 -6.79 -5.94
CA VAL A 58 3.86 -7.10 -4.58
C VAL A 58 3.22 -5.84 -4.03
N ALA A 59 1.94 -5.82 -3.65
CA ALA A 59 1.31 -4.70 -2.95
C ALA A 59 0.03 -5.11 -2.21
N ASP A 60 -0.16 -4.59 -0.99
CA ASP A 60 -1.45 -4.64 -0.30
C ASP A 60 -2.31 -3.44 -0.74
N LEU A 61 -3.24 -3.69 -1.66
CA LEU A 61 -4.15 -2.67 -2.19
C LEU A 61 -5.19 -2.17 -1.19
N SER A 62 -5.26 -2.73 0.03
CA SER A 62 -6.02 -2.11 1.13
C SER A 62 -5.31 -0.88 1.72
N LEU A 63 -4.04 -0.65 1.36
CA LEU A 63 -3.27 0.53 1.75
C LEU A 63 -3.09 1.47 0.53
N VAL A 64 -3.50 2.72 0.66
CA VAL A 64 -3.32 3.77 -0.34
C VAL A 64 -1.84 4.01 -0.61
N SER A 65 -1.01 3.99 0.43
CA SER A 65 0.45 4.13 0.28
C SER A 65 1.07 3.02 -0.58
N GLN A 66 0.65 1.77 -0.40
CA GLN A 66 1.11 0.64 -1.21
C GLN A 66 0.53 0.69 -2.64
N THR A 67 -0.70 1.17 -2.80
CA THR A 67 -1.29 1.39 -4.12
C THR A 67 -0.50 2.46 -4.90
N ARG A 68 -0.11 3.57 -4.26
CA ARG A 68 0.73 4.62 -4.87
C ARG A 68 2.11 4.08 -5.24
N ARG A 69 2.76 3.33 -4.35
CA ARG A 69 4.05 2.69 -4.66
C ARG A 69 3.94 1.74 -5.86
N ALA A 70 2.89 0.93 -5.91
CA ALA A 70 2.66 0.02 -7.03
C ALA A 70 2.51 0.78 -8.36
N ILE A 71 1.82 1.93 -8.36
CA ILE A 71 1.70 2.79 -9.55
C ILE A 71 3.07 3.30 -9.99
N ASP A 72 3.89 3.79 -9.05
CA ASP A 72 5.24 4.29 -9.37
C ASP A 72 6.12 3.17 -9.95
N GLU A 73 6.04 1.97 -9.38
CA GLU A 73 6.75 0.78 -9.86
C GLU A 73 6.30 0.38 -11.27
N ILE A 74 4.98 0.34 -11.53
CA ILE A 74 4.41 0.07 -12.85
C ILE A 74 4.91 1.09 -13.88
N GLY A 75 4.90 2.39 -13.54
CA GLY A 75 5.37 3.45 -14.43
C GLY A 75 6.87 3.40 -14.75
N ASN A 76 7.66 2.67 -13.97
CA ASN A 76 9.07 2.42 -14.27
C ASN A 76 9.29 1.20 -15.18
N CYS A 77 8.31 0.30 -15.28
CA CYS A 77 8.41 -0.96 -16.02
C CYS A 77 7.73 -0.91 -17.39
N ILE A 78 6.62 -0.17 -17.53
CA ILE A 78 5.83 -0.12 -18.77
C ILE A 78 5.54 1.31 -19.19
N SER A 79 5.30 1.53 -20.50
CA SER A 79 5.11 2.86 -21.09
C SER A 79 3.68 3.15 -21.55
N GLU A 80 2.84 2.12 -21.65
CA GLU A 80 1.42 2.23 -22.01
C GLU A 80 0.60 1.11 -21.35
N ILE A 81 -0.72 1.32 -21.21
CA ILE A 81 -1.66 0.33 -20.71
C ILE A 81 -2.86 0.27 -21.66
N ASP A 82 -3.01 -0.85 -22.37
CA ASP A 82 -4.19 -1.12 -23.21
C ASP A 82 -5.38 -1.59 -22.36
N GLY A 83 -5.12 -2.35 -21.29
CA GLY A 83 -6.16 -2.87 -20.42
C GLY A 83 -5.82 -2.79 -18.94
N LEU A 84 -6.61 -2.05 -18.16
CA LEU A 84 -6.55 -2.05 -16.69
C LEU A 84 -7.72 -2.86 -16.13
N VAL A 85 -7.41 -4.00 -15.51
CA VAL A 85 -8.38 -4.93 -14.94
C VAL A 85 -8.44 -4.78 -13.41
N LEU A 86 -9.59 -4.34 -12.91
CA LEU A 86 -9.84 -4.09 -11.50
C LEU A 86 -10.64 -5.25 -10.88
N CYS A 87 -9.93 -6.33 -10.50
CA CYS A 87 -10.53 -7.57 -9.97
C CYS A 87 -10.37 -7.75 -8.46
N ALA A 88 -9.43 -7.03 -7.82
CA ALA A 88 -9.13 -7.24 -6.41
C ALA A 88 -10.37 -7.01 -5.53
N ARG A 89 -10.70 -8.01 -4.70
CA ARG A 89 -11.82 -8.00 -3.75
C ARG A 89 -11.55 -9.03 -2.64
N HIS A 90 -11.93 -8.69 -1.42
CA HIS A 90 -11.85 -9.58 -0.27
C HIS A 90 -13.03 -9.30 0.67
N PHE A 91 -13.78 -10.34 1.03
CA PHE A 91 -14.88 -10.24 1.98
C PHE A 91 -14.38 -10.37 3.42
N ARG A 92 -14.98 -9.65 4.37
CA ARG A 92 -14.67 -9.82 5.80
C ARG A 92 -15.94 -9.86 6.63
N THR A 93 -16.08 -10.90 7.43
CA THR A 93 -17.17 -11.02 8.40
C THR A 93 -16.98 -10.05 9.56
N THR A 94 -15.74 -9.82 9.99
CA THR A 94 -15.43 -8.81 11.01
C THR A 94 -14.84 -7.54 10.40
N ARG A 95 -15.21 -6.39 10.95
CA ARG A 95 -14.67 -5.10 10.53
C ARG A 95 -13.18 -5.07 10.78
N ALA A 96 -12.38 -4.85 9.73
CA ALA A 96 -10.95 -4.64 9.85
C ALA A 96 -10.60 -3.22 9.44
N VAL A 97 -9.77 -2.55 10.24
CA VAL A 97 -9.25 -1.21 9.95
C VAL A 97 -7.79 -1.34 9.57
N THR A 98 -7.39 -0.71 8.46
CA THR A 98 -6.02 -0.71 7.96
C THR A 98 -5.13 0.19 8.81
N ALA A 99 -3.81 0.09 8.63
CA ALA A 99 -2.86 0.99 9.29
C ALA A 99 -3.07 2.47 8.94
N GLU A 100 -3.79 2.76 7.86
CA GLU A 100 -4.15 4.12 7.42
C GLU A 100 -5.52 4.59 7.96
N GLY A 101 -6.14 3.82 8.87
CA GLY A 101 -7.41 4.19 9.50
C GLY A 101 -8.64 3.97 8.62
N LEU A 102 -8.51 3.23 7.53
CA LEU A 102 -9.61 2.95 6.60
C LEU A 102 -10.22 1.58 6.86
N GLU A 103 -11.52 1.41 6.65
CA GLU A 103 -12.10 0.06 6.60
C GLU A 103 -11.52 -0.71 5.40
N HIS A 104 -11.10 -1.95 5.64
CA HIS A 104 -10.33 -2.76 4.70
C HIS A 104 -11.05 -3.03 3.38
N THR A 105 -12.32 -3.43 3.39
CA THR A 105 -13.08 -3.72 2.17
C THR A 105 -13.36 -2.44 1.37
N PHE A 106 -13.69 -1.33 2.02
CA PHE A 106 -13.81 -0.01 1.39
C PHE A 106 -12.48 0.41 0.72
N ALA A 107 -11.37 0.27 1.44
CA ALA A 107 -10.05 0.63 0.93
C ALA A 107 -9.67 -0.24 -0.29
N LEU A 108 -9.84 -1.56 -0.19
CA LEU A 108 -9.47 -2.50 -1.25
C LEU A 108 -10.42 -2.46 -2.45
N TYR A 109 -11.73 -2.51 -2.22
CA TYR A 109 -12.74 -2.73 -3.26
C TYR A 109 -13.21 -1.44 -3.93
N TYR A 110 -13.01 -0.28 -3.30
CA TYR A 110 -13.34 1.02 -3.88
C TYR A 110 -12.13 1.94 -4.01
N LEU A 111 -11.45 2.25 -2.89
CA LEU A 111 -10.44 3.32 -2.90
C LEU A 111 -9.21 2.97 -3.76
N SER A 112 -8.76 1.72 -3.73
CA SER A 112 -7.66 1.25 -4.59
C SER A 112 -7.98 1.42 -6.08
N ARG A 113 -9.23 1.15 -6.47
CA ARG A 113 -9.73 1.25 -7.84
C ARG A 113 -9.84 2.69 -8.31
N PHE A 114 -10.30 3.58 -7.42
CA PHE A 114 -10.26 5.02 -7.67
C PHE A 114 -8.81 5.47 -7.94
N VAL A 115 -7.88 5.11 -7.05
CA VAL A 115 -6.47 5.54 -7.15
C VAL A 115 -5.81 4.97 -8.41
N LEU A 116 -5.95 3.67 -8.69
CA LEU A 116 -5.39 3.03 -9.89
C LEU A 116 -5.94 3.67 -11.17
N SER A 117 -7.26 3.78 -11.30
CA SER A 117 -7.89 4.33 -12.51
C SER A 117 -7.53 5.79 -12.77
N HIS A 118 -7.33 6.62 -11.73
CA HIS A 118 -7.04 8.05 -11.89
C HIS A 118 -5.55 8.39 -11.96
N ARG A 119 -4.66 7.49 -11.48
CA ARG A 119 -3.21 7.75 -11.46
C ARG A 119 -2.46 7.08 -12.59
N LEU A 120 -2.99 6.00 -13.17
CA LEU A 120 -2.44 5.35 -14.36
C LEU A 120 -2.90 6.00 -15.67
N VAL A 121 -3.62 7.13 -15.62
CA VAL A 121 -4.21 7.80 -16.80
C VAL A 121 -3.17 8.21 -17.83
N GLY A 122 -1.96 8.59 -17.41
CA GLY A 122 -0.88 8.91 -18.35
C GLY A 122 -0.46 7.71 -19.21
N LEU A 123 -0.43 6.51 -18.62
CA LEU A 123 -0.13 5.26 -19.34
C LEU A 123 -1.33 4.78 -20.18
N LEU A 124 -2.55 4.98 -19.68
CA LEU A 124 -3.77 4.69 -20.45
C LEU A 124 -3.86 5.60 -21.69
N ASP A 125 -3.64 6.92 -21.55
CA ASP A 125 -3.73 7.88 -22.66
C ASP A 125 -2.67 7.66 -23.75
N ALA A 126 -1.57 6.98 -23.41
CA ALA A 126 -0.53 6.57 -24.35
C ALA A 126 -1.05 5.50 -25.33
N ALA A 127 -1.93 4.60 -24.89
CA ALA A 127 -2.53 3.57 -25.73
C ALA A 127 -3.50 4.16 -26.76
N GLU A 128 -3.77 3.37 -27.81
CA GLU A 128 -4.68 3.77 -28.89
C GLU A 128 -6.15 3.71 -28.45
N ALA A 129 -6.54 2.58 -27.85
CA ALA A 129 -7.91 2.31 -27.42
C ALA A 129 -7.95 1.67 -26.01
N PRO A 130 -7.47 2.38 -24.96
CA PRO A 130 -7.41 1.85 -23.61
C PRO A 130 -8.79 1.49 -23.04
N VAL A 131 -8.86 0.40 -22.28
CA VAL A 131 -10.05 -0.03 -21.55
C VAL A 131 -9.75 -0.25 -20.07
N ILE A 132 -10.63 0.27 -19.21
CA ILE A 132 -10.70 -0.12 -17.79
C ILE A 132 -11.83 -1.11 -17.65
N LEU A 133 -11.52 -2.34 -17.24
CA LEU A 133 -12.51 -3.35 -16.91
C LEU A 133 -12.61 -3.48 -15.39
N ASN A 134 -13.71 -3.01 -14.83
CA ASN A 134 -13.96 -3.01 -13.40
C ASN A 134 -14.92 -4.14 -13.01
N VAL A 135 -14.39 -5.20 -12.39
CA VAL A 135 -15.20 -6.33 -11.94
C VAL A 135 -15.88 -5.98 -10.63
N SER A 136 -17.18 -5.73 -10.73
CA SER A 136 -18.06 -5.28 -9.64
C SER A 136 -19.44 -5.95 -9.74
N GLY A 137 -20.46 -5.38 -9.09
CA GLY A 137 -21.86 -5.80 -9.24
C GLY A 137 -22.72 -4.59 -9.57
N PRO A 138 -22.79 -4.17 -10.85
CA PRO A 138 -23.40 -2.91 -11.21
C PRO A 138 -24.93 -2.98 -11.24
N GLY A 139 -25.57 -1.83 -11.04
CA GLY A 139 -27.02 -1.67 -11.23
C GLY A 139 -27.89 -1.96 -10.00
N SER A 140 -27.29 -2.10 -8.81
CA SER A 140 -28.03 -2.37 -7.56
C SER A 140 -28.75 -1.15 -6.94
N GLY A 141 -28.68 0.02 -7.59
CA GLY A 141 -29.23 1.30 -7.09
C GLY A 141 -28.32 1.96 -6.04
N THR A 142 -28.58 3.22 -5.65
CA THR A 142 -27.71 3.99 -4.72
C THR A 142 -28.37 4.33 -3.39
N ASP A 143 -29.64 3.95 -3.20
CA ASP A 143 -30.45 4.39 -2.04
C ASP A 143 -29.92 3.90 -0.68
N SER A 144 -29.10 2.84 -0.69
CA SER A 144 -28.53 2.26 0.54
C SER A 144 -27.16 2.82 0.94
N ILE A 145 -26.57 3.73 0.14
CA ILE A 145 -25.25 4.30 0.45
C ILE A 145 -25.32 5.15 1.72
N ARG A 146 -24.52 4.77 2.73
CA ARG A 146 -24.32 5.53 3.96
C ARG A 146 -23.20 6.55 3.77
N TRP A 147 -23.54 7.71 3.24
CA TRP A 147 -22.59 8.75 2.86
C TRP A 147 -21.69 9.28 3.98
N ASP A 148 -22.16 9.21 5.23
CA ASP A 148 -21.40 9.64 6.41
C ASP A 148 -20.71 8.46 7.11
N ASP A 149 -20.86 7.24 6.58
CA ASP A 149 -20.28 6.02 7.14
C ASP A 149 -19.92 4.99 6.05
N LEU A 150 -19.09 5.41 5.09
CA LEU A 150 -18.72 4.57 3.95
C LEU A 150 -17.96 3.29 4.35
N GLY A 151 -17.34 3.28 5.53
CA GLY A 151 -16.59 2.16 6.09
C GLY A 151 -17.27 1.45 7.26
N GLY A 152 -18.56 1.70 7.51
CA GLY A 152 -19.34 1.00 8.55
C GLY A 152 -18.74 1.08 9.95
N GLU A 153 -18.21 2.24 10.36
CA GLU A 153 -17.66 2.47 11.69
C GLU A 153 -18.71 2.31 12.79
N HIS A 154 -19.96 2.74 12.55
CA HIS A 154 -21.01 2.78 13.57
C HIS A 154 -21.88 1.53 13.58
N ASP A 155 -22.12 0.94 12.40
CA ASP A 155 -23.00 -0.21 12.22
C ASP A 155 -22.48 -1.07 11.07
N TYR A 156 -21.43 -1.84 11.37
CA TYR A 156 -20.78 -2.72 10.42
C TYR A 156 -21.66 -3.94 10.12
N GLU A 157 -22.11 -4.05 8.89
CA GLU A 157 -22.82 -5.21 8.37
C GLU A 157 -22.11 -5.68 7.08
N PRO A 158 -21.46 -6.87 7.08
CA PRO A 158 -20.56 -7.29 6.00
C PRO A 158 -21.17 -7.27 4.60
N GLN A 159 -22.42 -7.71 4.45
CA GLN A 159 -23.07 -7.78 3.14
C GLN A 159 -23.40 -6.38 2.64
N ARG A 160 -23.84 -5.48 3.52
CA ARG A 160 -24.03 -4.07 3.18
C ARG A 160 -22.73 -3.37 2.78
N ILE A 161 -21.62 -3.59 3.48
CA ILE A 161 -20.34 -2.98 3.10
C ILE A 161 -19.89 -3.48 1.72
N LEU A 162 -20.06 -4.77 1.44
CA LEU A 162 -19.77 -5.32 0.12
C LEU A 162 -20.71 -4.73 -0.96
N ALA A 163 -22.01 -4.69 -0.70
CA ALA A 163 -23.01 -4.15 -1.64
C ALA A 163 -22.78 -2.67 -1.93
N GLN A 164 -22.57 -1.87 -0.88
CA GLN A 164 -22.19 -0.47 -0.98
C GLN A 164 -20.92 -0.30 -1.81
N GLY A 165 -19.90 -1.15 -1.60
CA GLY A 165 -18.71 -1.15 -2.44
C GLY A 165 -19.02 -1.32 -3.94
N GLY A 166 -20.01 -2.16 -4.30
CA GLY A 166 -20.51 -2.27 -5.67
C GLY A 166 -21.11 -0.95 -6.19
N GLN A 167 -21.98 -0.33 -5.39
CA GLN A 167 -22.62 0.96 -5.72
C GLN A 167 -21.59 2.08 -5.89
N LEU A 168 -20.55 2.12 -5.05
CA LEU A 168 -19.45 3.08 -5.17
C LEU A 168 -18.62 2.84 -6.45
N ASN A 169 -18.51 1.59 -6.92
CA ASN A 169 -17.86 1.28 -8.20
C ASN A 169 -18.69 1.77 -9.40
N ASP A 170 -20.03 1.71 -9.32
CA ASP A 170 -20.91 2.28 -10.36
C ASP A 170 -20.69 3.79 -10.48
N LEU A 171 -20.73 4.48 -9.34
CA LEU A 171 -20.46 5.92 -9.24
C LEU A 171 -19.03 6.28 -9.66
N LEU A 172 -18.03 5.42 -9.39
CA LEU A 172 -16.66 5.60 -9.88
C LEU A 172 -16.61 5.59 -11.42
N GLY A 173 -17.28 4.64 -12.07
CA GLY A 173 -17.34 4.57 -13.54
C GLY A 173 -18.01 5.80 -14.14
N VAL A 174 -19.13 6.24 -13.56
CA VAL A 174 -19.84 7.48 -13.93
C VAL A 174 -18.92 8.69 -13.79
N GLY A 175 -18.28 8.84 -12.62
CA GLY A 175 -17.39 9.95 -12.33
C GLY A 175 -16.21 10.03 -13.29
N PHE A 176 -15.58 8.89 -13.59
CA PHE A 176 -14.45 8.77 -14.50
C PHE A 176 -14.83 9.19 -15.94
N ALA A 177 -15.91 8.60 -16.48
CA ALA A 177 -16.35 8.86 -17.84
C ALA A 177 -16.80 10.32 -18.03
N ARG A 178 -17.56 10.87 -17.07
CA ARG A 178 -18.09 12.25 -17.14
C ARG A 178 -17.00 13.31 -17.05
N ARG A 179 -16.03 13.13 -16.15
CA ARG A 179 -14.89 14.06 -15.98
C ARG A 179 -13.93 14.02 -17.17
N ARG A 180 -14.06 13.02 -18.05
CA ARG A 180 -13.15 12.76 -19.17
C ARG A 180 -11.70 12.71 -18.71
N VAL A 181 -11.46 12.02 -17.58
CA VAL A 181 -10.13 11.91 -16.96
C VAL A 181 -9.10 11.35 -17.95
N SER A 182 -9.51 10.38 -18.76
CA SER A 182 -8.84 9.95 -19.98
C SER A 182 -9.91 9.86 -21.09
N PRO A 183 -9.97 10.81 -22.04
CA PRO A 183 -11.02 10.85 -23.06
C PRO A 183 -11.06 9.63 -23.99
N LYS A 184 -9.91 8.97 -24.18
CA LYS A 184 -9.77 7.76 -25.00
C LYS A 184 -10.27 6.51 -24.27
N THR A 185 -10.11 6.48 -22.94
CA THR A 185 -10.42 5.29 -22.14
C THR A 185 -11.91 4.96 -22.14
N ARG A 186 -12.21 3.68 -22.30
CA ARG A 186 -13.56 3.12 -22.14
C ARG A 186 -13.64 2.43 -20.79
N TYR A 187 -14.61 2.83 -19.98
CA TYR A 187 -14.80 2.29 -18.64
C TYR A 187 -15.94 1.28 -18.67
N VAL A 188 -15.64 0.02 -18.36
CA VAL A 188 -16.61 -1.07 -18.44
C VAL A 188 -16.78 -1.71 -17.07
N LEU A 189 -17.99 -1.62 -16.51
CA LEU A 189 -18.38 -2.30 -15.28
C LEU A 189 -18.88 -3.71 -15.63
N VAL A 190 -18.36 -4.74 -14.96
CA VAL A 190 -18.69 -6.13 -15.29
C VAL A 190 -19.03 -6.93 -14.04
N HIS A 191 -20.16 -7.63 -14.08
CA HIS A 191 -20.48 -8.72 -13.16
C HIS A 191 -20.59 -10.03 -13.94
N PRO A 192 -19.62 -10.95 -13.85
CA PRO A 192 -19.63 -12.19 -14.63
C PRO A 192 -20.60 -13.25 -14.10
N GLY A 193 -21.35 -12.94 -13.04
CA GLY A 193 -22.17 -13.91 -12.33
C GLY A 193 -21.43 -14.51 -11.14
N VAL A 194 -22.01 -15.58 -10.58
CA VAL A 194 -21.35 -16.38 -9.54
C VAL A 194 -20.32 -17.30 -10.21
N VAL A 195 -19.04 -17.08 -9.93
CA VAL A 195 -17.91 -17.80 -10.55
C VAL A 195 -17.18 -18.63 -9.49
N ASN A 196 -16.82 -19.87 -9.82
CA ASN A 196 -16.13 -20.81 -8.93
C ASN A 196 -14.66 -20.42 -8.72
N THR A 197 -14.45 -19.30 -8.04
CA THR A 197 -13.15 -18.76 -7.66
C THR A 197 -12.81 -19.13 -6.23
N GLY A 198 -11.63 -18.74 -5.74
CA GLY A 198 -11.30 -18.83 -4.33
C GLY A 198 -12.21 -18.05 -3.36
N PHE A 199 -13.20 -17.26 -3.82
CA PHE A 199 -14.06 -16.38 -2.99
C PHE A 199 -13.27 -15.80 -1.82
N SER A 200 -12.28 -14.96 -2.13
CA SER A 200 -11.35 -14.49 -1.11
C SER A 200 -12.09 -13.80 0.04
N GLY A 201 -11.93 -14.29 1.27
CA GLY A 201 -12.55 -13.65 2.42
C GLY A 201 -12.20 -14.28 3.77
N GLU A 202 -12.57 -13.57 4.82
CA GLU A 202 -12.64 -14.03 6.21
C GLU A 202 -14.11 -14.30 6.55
N TYR A 203 -14.44 -15.56 6.86
CA TYR A 203 -15.80 -16.04 7.06
C TYR A 203 -16.01 -16.54 8.49
N ASP A 204 -17.13 -16.17 9.12
CA ASP A 204 -17.66 -16.98 10.21
C ASP A 204 -18.17 -18.33 9.67
N ALA A 205 -18.51 -19.25 10.57
CA ALA A 205 -18.94 -20.60 10.18
C ALA A 205 -20.19 -20.57 9.26
N ALA A 206 -21.18 -19.74 9.59
CA ALA A 206 -22.42 -19.66 8.81
C ALA A 206 -22.18 -19.11 7.39
N THR A 207 -21.30 -18.12 7.26
CA THR A 207 -20.94 -17.57 5.95
C THR A 207 -20.07 -18.54 5.16
N ALA A 208 -19.17 -19.29 5.82
CA ALA A 208 -18.36 -20.32 5.19
C ALA A 208 -19.24 -21.41 4.54
N ASP A 209 -20.22 -21.95 5.29
CA ASP A 209 -21.18 -22.94 4.78
C ASP A 209 -21.95 -22.41 3.56
N ARG A 210 -22.36 -21.14 3.62
CA ARG A 210 -23.06 -20.49 2.49
C ARG A 210 -22.16 -20.33 1.27
N ILE A 211 -20.89 -19.99 1.45
CA ILE A 211 -19.92 -19.88 0.35
C ILE A 211 -19.69 -21.25 -0.30
N GLU A 212 -19.65 -22.34 0.47
CA GLU A 212 -19.55 -23.69 -0.09
C GLU A 212 -20.78 -24.05 -0.94
N GLN A 213 -21.98 -23.71 -0.47
CA GLN A 213 -23.21 -23.90 -1.26
C GLN A 213 -23.21 -23.07 -2.55
N ILE A 214 -22.74 -21.82 -2.48
CA ILE A 214 -22.62 -20.93 -3.65
C ILE A 214 -21.63 -21.51 -4.66
N ARG A 215 -20.49 -22.07 -4.20
CA ARG A 215 -19.50 -22.69 -5.09
C ARG A 215 -20.05 -23.89 -5.85
N ALA A 216 -20.94 -24.67 -5.22
CA ALA A 216 -21.52 -25.86 -5.85
C ALA A 216 -22.38 -25.54 -7.08
N THR A 217 -22.90 -24.31 -7.18
CA THR A 217 -23.71 -23.83 -8.31
C THR A 217 -23.01 -22.77 -9.15
N ALA A 218 -21.76 -22.44 -8.81
CA ALA A 218 -20.97 -21.42 -9.50
C ALA A 218 -20.44 -21.94 -10.84
N GLN A 219 -20.44 -21.08 -11.86
CA GLN A 219 -19.91 -21.45 -13.17
C GLN A 219 -18.36 -21.56 -13.15
N PRO A 220 -17.75 -22.36 -14.04
CA PRO A 220 -16.29 -22.42 -14.19
C PRO A 220 -15.67 -21.06 -14.52
N VAL A 221 -14.41 -20.85 -14.13
CA VAL A 221 -13.70 -19.59 -14.38
C VAL A 221 -13.50 -19.38 -15.89
N GLU A 222 -13.23 -20.46 -16.61
CA GLU A 222 -12.94 -20.50 -18.04
C GLU A 222 -14.12 -19.97 -18.86
N ASP A 223 -15.33 -20.33 -18.46
CA ASP A 223 -16.57 -19.87 -19.09
C ASP A 223 -16.86 -18.40 -18.73
N ALA A 224 -16.66 -18.04 -17.45
CA ALA A 224 -16.93 -16.71 -16.94
C ALA A 224 -16.05 -15.61 -17.55
N ILE A 225 -14.81 -15.95 -17.95
CA ILE A 225 -13.89 -14.96 -18.54
C ILE A 225 -14.15 -14.71 -20.03
N VAL A 226 -14.84 -15.60 -20.74
CA VAL A 226 -15.08 -15.45 -22.19
C VAL A 226 -15.67 -14.07 -22.56
N PRO A 227 -16.79 -13.60 -21.96
CA PRO A 227 -17.32 -12.28 -22.25
C PRO A 227 -16.40 -11.14 -21.77
N ILE A 228 -15.60 -11.36 -20.72
CA ILE A 228 -14.62 -10.38 -20.24
C ILE A 228 -13.50 -10.19 -21.27
N LEU A 229 -12.99 -11.30 -21.83
CA LEU A 229 -11.93 -11.25 -22.85
C LEU A 229 -12.42 -10.56 -24.12
N ASP A 230 -13.67 -10.81 -24.55
CA ASP A 230 -14.25 -10.12 -25.69
C ASP A 230 -14.32 -8.60 -25.49
N ILE A 231 -14.67 -8.12 -24.30
CA ILE A 231 -14.64 -6.68 -23.96
C ILE A 231 -13.21 -6.12 -24.00
N LEU A 232 -12.21 -6.88 -23.56
CA LEU A 232 -10.81 -6.45 -23.59
C LEU A 232 -10.27 -6.40 -25.02
N ASP A 233 -10.68 -7.33 -25.88
CA ASP A 233 -10.28 -7.41 -27.28
C ASP A 233 -11.04 -6.41 -28.16
N HIS A 234 -12.29 -6.11 -27.80
CA HIS A 234 -13.19 -5.22 -28.53
C HIS A 234 -13.90 -4.24 -27.58
N PRO A 235 -13.19 -3.22 -27.05
CA PRO A 235 -13.80 -2.26 -26.13
C PRO A 235 -15.01 -1.54 -26.74
N PRO A 236 -16.09 -1.33 -25.98
CA PRO A 236 -17.27 -0.62 -26.46
C PRO A 236 -16.95 0.83 -26.79
N ALA A 237 -17.73 1.45 -27.69
CA ALA A 237 -17.48 2.81 -28.13
C ALA A 237 -17.89 3.86 -27.07
N GLU A 238 -18.88 3.53 -26.25
CA GLU A 238 -19.41 4.40 -25.21
C GLU A 238 -18.38 4.61 -24.09
N PRO A 239 -18.24 5.85 -23.55
CA PRO A 239 -17.29 6.13 -22.47
C PRO A 239 -17.51 5.29 -21.20
N LEU A 240 -18.75 4.90 -20.94
CA LEU A 240 -19.15 4.03 -19.84
C LEU A 240 -20.15 2.99 -20.34
N THR A 241 -19.90 1.72 -20.03
CA THR A 241 -20.87 0.64 -20.19
C THR A 241 -20.89 -0.24 -18.95
N ALA A 242 -21.98 -0.99 -18.78
CA ALA A 242 -22.12 -1.96 -17.71
C ALA A 242 -22.71 -3.26 -18.26
N VAL A 243 -22.15 -4.40 -17.85
CA VAL A 243 -22.52 -5.73 -18.32
C VAL A 243 -22.70 -6.68 -17.14
N VAL A 244 -23.83 -7.37 -17.09
CA VAL A 244 -24.14 -8.39 -16.08
C VAL A 244 -24.40 -9.71 -16.80
N GLU A 245 -23.55 -10.71 -16.53
CA GLU A 245 -23.65 -12.06 -17.11
C GLU A 245 -23.74 -12.02 -18.64
N GLY A 246 -22.89 -11.21 -19.27
CA GLY A 246 -22.83 -11.01 -20.71
C GLY A 246 -23.95 -10.12 -21.29
N ARG A 247 -24.85 -9.59 -20.47
CA ARG A 247 -25.95 -8.72 -20.91
C ARG A 247 -25.69 -7.26 -20.54
N PRO A 248 -25.70 -6.34 -21.51
CA PRO A 248 -25.62 -4.91 -21.21
C PRO A 248 -26.79 -4.45 -20.33
N ILE A 249 -26.53 -3.53 -19.41
CA ILE A 249 -27.55 -2.84 -18.61
C ILE A 249 -27.51 -1.33 -18.85
N ASP A 250 -28.62 -0.64 -18.58
CA ASP A 250 -28.74 0.81 -18.77
C ASP A 250 -27.92 1.59 -17.73
N VAL A 251 -26.99 2.41 -18.22
CA VAL A 251 -26.12 3.28 -17.40
C VAL A 251 -26.67 4.69 -17.21
N HIS A 252 -27.91 4.93 -17.63
CA HIS A 252 -28.62 6.21 -17.43
C HIS A 252 -29.66 6.17 -16.30
N GLY A 253 -29.81 5.02 -15.65
CA GLY A 253 -30.72 4.82 -14.52
C GLY A 253 -30.18 5.35 -13.18
N PRO A 254 -30.99 5.26 -12.10
CA PRO A 254 -30.65 5.81 -10.77
C PRO A 254 -29.38 5.24 -10.13
N ALA A 255 -28.98 4.02 -10.50
CA ALA A 255 -27.72 3.41 -10.02
C ALA A 255 -26.47 4.18 -10.49
N PHE A 256 -26.60 5.00 -11.52
CA PHE A 256 -25.51 5.69 -12.21
C PHE A 256 -25.66 7.22 -12.10
N ASP A 257 -26.20 7.70 -10.97
CA ASP A 257 -26.50 9.12 -10.76
C ASP A 257 -25.24 10.00 -10.79
N ALA A 258 -25.27 11.02 -11.65
CA ALA A 258 -24.16 11.93 -11.86
C ALA A 258 -23.83 12.81 -10.64
N ALA A 259 -24.85 13.29 -9.92
CA ALA A 259 -24.65 14.14 -8.76
C ALA A 259 -24.07 13.34 -7.58
N LEU A 260 -24.49 12.08 -7.42
CA LEU A 260 -23.90 11.18 -6.43
C LEU A 260 -22.46 10.80 -6.80
N ALA A 261 -22.16 10.60 -8.09
CA ALA A 261 -20.79 10.40 -8.55
C ALA A 261 -19.89 11.61 -8.23
N ASP A 262 -20.42 12.83 -8.39
CA ASP A 262 -19.71 14.06 -8.03
C ASP A 262 -19.46 14.17 -6.52
N ARG A 263 -20.48 13.90 -5.70
CA ARG A 263 -20.36 13.84 -4.23
C ARG A 263 -19.28 12.84 -3.80
N LEU A 264 -19.31 11.64 -4.38
CA LEU A 264 -18.36 10.58 -4.04
C LEU A 264 -16.93 10.97 -4.41
N TYR A 265 -16.74 11.58 -5.58
CA TYR A 265 -15.44 12.08 -6.02
C TYR A 265 -14.87 13.13 -5.04
N ASP A 266 -15.69 14.10 -4.65
CA ASP A 266 -15.27 15.16 -3.73
C ASP A 266 -14.90 14.59 -2.35
N GLN A 267 -15.72 13.71 -1.78
CA GLN A 267 -15.38 13.01 -0.53
C GLN A 267 -14.09 12.19 -0.64
N THR A 268 -13.90 11.50 -1.78
CA THR A 268 -12.72 10.66 -2.01
C THR A 268 -11.45 11.50 -2.15
N THR A 269 -11.50 12.62 -2.84
CA THR A 269 -10.34 13.51 -2.98
C THR A 269 -9.96 14.17 -1.66
N VAL A 270 -10.94 14.60 -0.85
CA VAL A 270 -10.71 15.10 0.51
C VAL A 270 -10.05 14.03 1.39
N LEU A 271 -10.58 12.80 1.37
CA LEU A 271 -10.01 11.67 2.11
C LEU A 271 -8.57 11.36 1.68
N LEU A 272 -8.30 11.30 0.39
CA LEU A 272 -6.94 11.04 -0.11
C LEU A 272 -5.96 12.18 0.22
N GLY A 273 -6.46 13.42 0.29
CA GLY A 273 -5.71 14.59 0.74
C GLY A 273 -5.37 14.54 2.23
N SER A 274 -6.32 14.15 3.08
CA SER A 274 -6.08 14.00 4.53
C SER A 274 -5.10 12.87 4.83
N LEU A 275 -5.21 11.74 4.13
CA LEU A 275 -4.25 10.63 4.23
C LEU A 275 -2.85 11.03 3.79
N ALA A 276 -2.72 11.83 2.73
CA ALA A 276 -1.42 12.36 2.31
C ALA A 276 -0.82 13.28 3.39
N SER A 277 -1.65 14.14 4.03
CA SER A 277 -1.21 14.99 5.14
C SER A 277 -0.82 14.19 6.38
N ALA A 278 -1.57 13.14 6.72
CA ALA A 278 -1.28 12.26 7.86
C ALA A 278 -0.01 11.42 7.63
N ALA A 279 0.19 10.94 6.40
CA ALA A 279 1.39 10.20 5.99
C ALA A 279 2.68 11.06 5.93
N MET A 280 2.55 12.39 5.98
CA MET A 280 3.69 13.31 6.14
C MET A 280 4.02 13.59 7.63
N GLY A 281 3.34 12.90 8.56
CA GLY A 281 3.56 13.02 10.00
C GLY A 281 4.39 11.88 10.59
N VAL A 282 4.92 12.13 11.78
CA VAL A 282 5.53 11.09 12.63
C VAL A 282 4.61 10.84 13.81
N SER A 283 4.06 9.64 13.92
CA SER A 283 3.26 9.21 15.07
C SER A 283 4.16 9.06 16.30
N PRO A 284 3.88 9.73 17.45
CA PRO A 284 4.69 9.59 18.66
C PRO A 284 4.75 8.15 19.18
N ALA A 285 3.64 7.41 19.07
CA ALA A 285 3.59 6.01 19.48
C ALA A 285 4.48 5.13 18.60
N ARG A 286 4.43 5.34 17.28
CA ARG A 286 5.26 4.61 16.32
C ARG A 286 6.74 4.98 16.44
N LEU A 287 7.05 6.25 16.72
CA LEU A 287 8.41 6.70 17.00
C LEU A 287 9.02 5.98 18.19
N ARG A 288 8.27 5.83 19.29
CA ARG A 288 8.72 5.05 20.46
C ARG A 288 8.96 3.59 20.11
N GLN A 289 8.05 2.97 19.36
CA GLN A 289 8.21 1.58 18.92
C GLN A 289 9.48 1.39 18.07
N VAL A 290 9.75 2.32 17.15
CA VAL A 290 10.95 2.31 16.31
C VAL A 290 12.21 2.50 17.16
N LEU A 291 12.19 3.45 18.10
CA LEU A 291 13.29 3.66 19.05
C LEU A 291 13.50 2.50 20.03
N ASP A 292 12.49 1.69 20.31
CA ASP A 292 12.59 0.48 21.15
C ASP A 292 13.14 -0.72 20.35
N ALA A 293 12.99 -0.73 19.03
CA ALA A 293 13.57 -1.74 18.15
C ALA A 293 15.08 -1.49 17.87
N PRO A 294 15.84 -2.50 17.39
CA PRO A 294 17.25 -2.39 16.99
C PRO A 294 17.52 -1.52 15.73
N VAL A 295 16.91 -0.34 15.62
CA VAL A 295 17.11 0.60 14.50
C VAL A 295 18.41 1.37 14.66
N PHE A 296 19.22 1.51 13.61
CA PHE A 296 20.41 2.38 13.68
C PHE A 296 20.03 3.86 13.52
N GLY A 297 20.66 4.73 14.32
CA GLY A 297 20.53 6.17 14.19
C GLY A 297 21.71 6.78 13.45
N THR A 298 21.47 7.61 12.44
CA THR A 298 22.51 8.47 11.85
C THR A 298 22.47 9.83 12.54
N VAL A 299 23.48 10.12 13.36
CA VAL A 299 23.59 11.37 14.12
C VAL A 299 24.42 12.36 13.31
N ALA A 300 23.88 13.57 13.11
CA ALA A 300 24.63 14.71 12.59
C ALA A 300 24.89 15.72 13.70
N THR A 301 26.17 16.07 13.87
CA THR A 301 26.64 17.17 14.73
C THR A 301 27.31 18.24 13.85
N ILE A 302 27.63 19.40 14.42
CA ILE A 302 28.23 20.51 13.66
C ILE A 302 29.73 20.54 13.96
N ASP A 303 30.58 20.56 12.94
CA ASP A 303 32.03 20.75 13.06
C ASP A 303 32.41 22.23 13.29
N PRO A 304 33.63 22.55 13.78
CA PRO A 304 34.04 23.92 14.06
C PRO A 304 33.96 24.89 12.87
N ASP A 305 34.06 24.37 11.64
CA ASP A 305 33.91 25.11 10.38
C ASP A 305 32.44 25.22 9.91
N GLY A 306 31.50 24.68 10.69
CA GLY A 306 30.07 24.66 10.37
C GLY A 306 29.62 23.46 9.53
N ALA A 307 30.54 22.60 9.08
CA ALA A 307 30.18 21.43 8.28
C ALA A 307 29.41 20.39 9.12
N PRO A 308 28.45 19.64 8.54
CA PRO A 308 27.80 18.54 9.23
C PRO A 308 28.76 17.35 9.36
N GLN A 309 28.97 16.87 10.58
CA GLN A 309 29.68 15.62 10.86
C GLN A 309 28.66 14.53 11.18
N GLN A 310 28.62 13.48 10.35
CA GLN A 310 27.69 12.37 10.50
C GLN A 310 28.36 11.09 10.97
N SER A 311 27.65 10.28 11.78
CA SER A 311 28.05 8.91 12.08
C SER A 311 26.86 8.07 12.51
N VAL A 312 26.94 6.76 12.25
CA VAL A 312 25.95 5.77 12.68
C VAL A 312 26.19 5.37 14.14
N VAL A 313 25.12 5.27 14.94
CA VAL A 313 25.16 4.89 16.35
C VAL A 313 24.00 3.94 16.70
N TRP A 314 24.17 3.19 17.78
CA TRP A 314 23.05 2.58 18.48
C TRP A 314 22.31 3.65 19.29
N VAL A 315 20.98 3.54 19.32
CA VAL A 315 20.09 4.47 20.01
C VAL A 315 19.19 3.72 20.98
N GLY A 316 18.86 4.38 22.07
CA GLY A 316 17.82 3.99 23.01
C GLY A 316 16.96 5.21 23.34
N ARG A 317 16.08 5.05 24.31
CA ARG A 317 15.26 6.17 24.81
C ARG A 317 15.06 6.12 26.31
N ASP A 318 14.79 7.27 26.88
CA ASP A 318 14.24 7.44 28.22
C ASP A 318 13.05 8.40 28.13
N GLY A 319 11.84 7.89 28.33
CA GLY A 319 10.62 8.60 27.94
C GLY A 319 10.62 8.91 26.45
N ASP A 320 10.59 10.20 26.11
CA ASP A 320 10.65 10.74 24.74
C ASP A 320 12.06 11.21 24.35
N ASP A 321 13.01 11.25 25.29
CA ASP A 321 14.40 11.61 24.99
C ASP A 321 15.13 10.45 24.30
N VAL A 322 15.96 10.78 23.31
CA VAL A 322 16.80 9.79 22.63
C VAL A 322 18.17 9.73 23.29
N LEU A 323 18.64 8.52 23.58
CA LEU A 323 19.91 8.28 24.24
C LEU A 323 20.89 7.58 23.30
N PHE A 324 22.15 8.01 23.30
CA PHE A 324 23.25 7.25 22.72
C PHE A 324 24.54 7.49 23.49
N ALA A 325 25.48 6.53 23.41
CA ALA A 325 26.77 6.62 24.09
C ALA A 325 27.88 6.99 23.10
N VAL A 326 28.78 7.88 23.50
CA VAL A 326 29.99 8.24 22.73
C VAL A 326 31.22 8.19 23.62
N ALA A 327 32.39 7.91 23.04
CA ALA A 327 33.65 8.04 23.76
C ALA A 327 33.87 9.51 24.17
N THR A 328 34.27 9.73 25.42
CA THR A 328 34.63 11.05 25.95
C THR A 328 35.82 11.61 25.16
N GLY A 329 35.74 12.89 24.76
CA GLY A 329 36.73 13.55 23.91
C GLY A 329 36.62 13.23 22.41
N SER A 330 35.67 12.39 21.98
CA SER A 330 35.41 12.14 20.56
C SER A 330 35.03 13.42 19.80
N ARG A 331 35.12 13.40 18.46
CA ARG A 331 34.70 14.55 17.63
C ARG A 331 33.24 14.95 17.90
N LYS A 332 32.33 13.98 17.95
CA LYS A 332 30.92 14.19 18.30
C LYS A 332 30.74 14.87 19.66
N GLU A 333 31.42 14.36 20.69
CA GLU A 333 31.31 14.90 22.05
C GLU A 333 31.82 16.35 22.14
N ARG A 334 32.95 16.64 21.48
CA ARG A 334 33.50 18.00 21.39
C ARG A 334 32.60 18.93 20.59
N ASN A 335 31.97 18.43 19.52
CA ASN A 335 31.00 19.18 18.74
C ASN A 335 29.77 19.52 19.59
N LEU A 336 29.18 18.54 20.26
CA LEU A 336 27.97 18.72 21.08
C LEU A 336 28.21 19.61 22.31
N ARG A 337 29.42 19.58 22.90
CA ARG A 337 29.79 20.51 23.96
C ARG A 337 29.85 21.96 23.46
N ARG A 338 30.28 22.18 22.21
CA ARG A 338 30.39 23.51 21.60
C ARG A 338 29.02 24.01 21.10
N ASP A 339 28.26 23.14 20.45
CA ASP A 339 26.94 23.43 19.89
C ASP A 339 26.02 22.23 20.16
N PRO A 340 25.01 22.38 21.04
CA PRO A 340 24.16 21.27 21.45
C PRO A 340 23.19 20.81 20.35
N ARG A 341 23.08 21.53 19.23
CA ARG A 341 22.16 21.16 18.15
C ARG A 341 22.58 19.85 17.50
N VAL A 342 21.62 18.96 17.35
CA VAL A 342 21.82 17.62 16.78
C VAL A 342 20.61 17.21 15.94
N SER A 343 20.85 16.47 14.87
CA SER A 343 19.79 15.75 14.15
C SER A 343 20.06 14.26 14.14
N ILE A 344 19.01 13.45 14.32
CA ILE A 344 19.09 11.99 14.29
C ILE A 344 18.11 11.48 13.23
N LEU A 345 18.64 10.83 12.18
CA LEU A 345 17.83 10.08 11.22
C LEU A 345 17.69 8.63 11.70
N LEU A 346 16.45 8.18 11.82
CA LEU A 346 16.08 6.79 12.06
C LEU A 346 15.47 6.23 10.76
N SER A 347 16.01 5.11 10.28
CA SER A 347 15.53 4.41 9.09
C SER A 347 15.46 2.92 9.40
N PRO A 348 14.27 2.35 9.67
CA PRO A 348 14.11 0.91 9.87
C PRO A 348 14.60 0.15 8.62
N PRO A 349 15.43 -0.90 8.79
CA PRO A 349 16.02 -1.62 7.65
C PRO A 349 14.98 -2.38 6.82
N ASP A 350 13.90 -2.84 7.46
CA ASP A 350 12.80 -3.58 6.80
C ASP A 350 11.81 -2.64 6.09
N GLU A 351 11.91 -1.33 6.31
CA GLU A 351 11.04 -0.31 5.73
C GLU A 351 11.87 0.90 5.24
N PRO A 352 12.67 0.78 4.16
CA PRO A 352 13.70 1.76 3.80
C PRO A 352 13.17 3.14 3.38
N TYR A 353 11.86 3.27 3.12
CA TYR A 353 11.19 4.53 2.79
C TYR A 353 10.37 5.11 3.97
N THR A 354 10.38 4.42 5.12
CA THR A 354 9.85 4.89 6.41
C THR A 354 11.01 5.49 7.19
N TYR A 355 10.87 6.73 7.68
CA TYR A 355 11.94 7.38 8.42
C TYR A 355 11.43 8.46 9.35
N ALA A 356 12.21 8.76 10.40
CA ALA A 356 12.03 9.95 11.22
C ALA A 356 13.36 10.69 11.35
N VAL A 357 13.31 12.00 11.19
CA VAL A 357 14.40 12.93 11.53
C VAL A 357 13.99 13.68 12.79
N ILE A 358 14.71 13.40 13.86
CA ILE A 358 14.57 14.08 15.14
C ILE A 358 15.57 15.24 15.15
N HIS A 359 15.07 16.47 15.25
CA HIS A 359 15.86 17.66 15.54
C HIS A 359 15.74 17.97 17.03
N GLY A 360 16.86 18.15 17.71
CA GLY A 360 16.85 18.42 19.15
C GLY A 360 18.14 19.03 19.66
N LYS A 361 18.22 19.12 20.98
CA LYS A 361 19.41 19.57 21.72
C LYS A 361 19.95 18.46 22.61
N ALA A 362 21.27 18.32 22.59
CA ALA A 362 21.98 17.34 23.40
C ALA A 362 22.39 17.91 24.76
N THR A 363 22.22 17.11 25.82
CA THR A 363 22.93 17.25 27.09
C THR A 363 23.91 16.09 27.27
N LEU A 364 25.06 16.38 27.88
CA LEU A 364 26.15 15.43 28.06
C LEU A 364 26.27 15.06 29.54
N HIS A 365 26.27 13.76 29.83
CA HIS A 365 26.47 13.24 31.18
C HIS A 365 27.65 12.25 31.18
N THR A 366 28.66 12.52 31.99
CA THR A 366 29.86 11.68 32.08
C THR A 366 29.67 10.44 32.96
N GLU A 367 28.60 10.41 33.76
CA GLU A 367 28.20 9.25 34.54
C GLU A 367 27.28 8.35 33.71
N GLY A 368 27.34 7.02 33.94
CA GLY A 368 26.41 6.09 33.30
C GLY A 368 26.75 5.66 31.87
N GLY A 369 27.83 6.17 31.26
CA GLY A 369 28.13 5.94 29.85
C GLY A 369 28.40 4.47 29.49
N HIS A 370 29.10 3.74 30.36
CA HIS A 370 29.35 2.30 30.15
C HIS A 370 28.06 1.49 30.33
N GLN A 371 27.24 1.83 31.31
CA GLN A 371 25.95 1.20 31.57
C GLN A 371 25.01 1.36 30.38
N LEU A 372 24.92 2.56 29.79
CA LEU A 372 24.13 2.79 28.59
C LEU A 372 24.69 2.00 27.39
N ARG A 373 26.01 1.98 27.19
CA ARG A 373 26.64 1.21 26.11
C ARG A 373 26.27 -0.28 26.20
N ASP A 374 26.32 -0.84 27.40
CA ASP A 374 25.99 -2.25 27.61
C ASP A 374 24.50 -2.52 27.42
N ALA A 375 23.61 -1.64 27.91
CA ALA A 375 22.17 -1.74 27.65
C ALA A 375 21.84 -1.72 26.15
N LEU A 376 22.50 -0.84 25.39
CA LEU A 376 22.38 -0.79 23.94
C LEU A 376 22.97 -2.04 23.28
N ALA A 377 24.13 -2.54 23.72
CA ALA A 377 24.69 -3.78 23.18
C ALA A 377 23.72 -4.95 23.33
N VAL A 378 23.10 -5.10 24.51
CA VAL A 378 22.11 -6.14 24.77
C VAL A 378 20.90 -5.96 23.87
N LYS A 379 20.38 -4.74 23.73
CA LYS A 379 19.26 -4.44 22.84
C LYS A 379 19.53 -4.87 21.39
N TYR A 380 20.71 -4.58 20.85
CA TYR A 380 21.00 -4.81 19.43
C TYR A 380 21.54 -6.21 19.12
N THR A 381 22.19 -6.87 20.09
CA THR A 381 22.94 -8.11 19.85
C THR A 381 22.59 -9.25 20.81
N GLY A 382 21.81 -8.98 21.86
CA GLY A 382 21.53 -9.92 22.93
C GLY A 382 22.70 -10.17 23.90
N LYS A 383 23.82 -9.46 23.75
CA LYS A 383 25.05 -9.62 24.54
C LYS A 383 25.52 -8.29 25.10
N THR A 384 26.26 -8.31 26.21
CA THR A 384 26.96 -7.10 26.69
C THR A 384 28.02 -6.64 25.67
N TYR A 385 28.49 -5.39 25.77
CA TYR A 385 29.44 -4.88 24.80
C TYR A 385 30.75 -5.70 24.79
N ALA A 386 31.23 -6.09 25.97
CA ALA A 386 32.44 -6.88 26.13
C ALA A 386 32.32 -8.29 25.51
N GLU A 387 31.19 -8.96 25.70
CA GLU A 387 30.92 -10.29 25.12
C GLU A 387 30.77 -10.24 23.60
N GLY A 388 30.17 -9.18 23.05
CA GLY A 388 29.97 -9.01 21.62
C GLY A 388 31.19 -8.49 20.85
N ASN A 389 32.13 -7.83 21.54
CA ASN A 389 33.26 -7.13 20.92
C ASN A 389 34.57 -7.34 21.71
N ALA A 390 34.93 -8.58 22.02
CA ALA A 390 36.07 -8.92 22.89
C ALA A 390 37.37 -8.18 22.53
N ASP A 391 37.74 -8.12 21.25
CA ASP A 391 38.94 -7.42 20.78
C ASP A 391 38.87 -5.90 20.97
N ALA A 392 37.70 -5.30 20.74
CA ALA A 392 37.51 -3.87 20.93
C ALA A 392 37.40 -3.50 22.41
N ALA A 393 36.80 -4.37 23.22
CA ALA A 393 36.72 -4.21 24.67
C ALA A 393 38.12 -4.31 25.32
N ALA A 394 38.99 -5.19 24.83
CA ALA A 394 40.37 -5.27 25.29
C ALA A 394 41.20 -4.01 24.96
N ARG A 395 40.89 -3.33 23.85
CA ARG A 395 41.64 -2.14 23.37
C ARG A 395 41.07 -0.80 23.84
N TYR A 396 39.75 -0.73 24.00
CA TYR A 396 39.00 0.51 24.22
C TYR A 396 37.97 0.40 25.34
N GLY A 397 37.96 -0.70 26.10
CA GLY A 397 37.00 -0.95 27.18
C GLY A 397 37.02 0.09 28.28
N ASP A 398 38.23 0.57 28.63
CA ASP A 398 38.49 1.57 29.67
C ASP A 398 38.33 3.01 29.19
N VAL A 399 38.05 3.23 27.90
CA VAL A 399 37.80 4.57 27.38
C VAL A 399 36.51 5.08 28.02
N ALA A 400 36.62 6.17 28.78
CA ALA A 400 35.48 6.81 29.40
C ALA A 400 34.38 7.10 28.36
N MET A 401 33.14 6.75 28.70
CA MET A 401 31.97 6.95 27.84
C MET A 401 31.11 8.08 28.40
N THR A 402 30.63 8.95 27.51
CA THR A 402 29.66 10.01 27.81
C THR A 402 28.28 9.60 27.29
N VAL A 403 27.26 9.71 28.13
CA VAL A 403 25.86 9.63 27.74
C VAL A 403 25.47 10.93 27.05
N VAL A 404 24.94 10.81 25.83
CA VAL A 404 24.29 11.90 25.13
C VAL A 404 22.78 11.69 25.25
N ARG A 405 22.10 12.64 25.89
CA ARG A 405 20.64 12.70 25.93
C ARG A 405 20.18 13.79 24.99
N VAL A 406 19.32 13.45 24.03
CA VAL A 406 18.76 14.38 23.06
C VAL A 406 17.30 14.59 23.38
N THR A 407 16.94 15.81 23.75
CA THR A 407 15.56 16.22 23.90
C THR A 407 15.02 16.65 22.54
N PRO A 408 14.00 15.98 21.98
CA PRO A 408 13.40 16.35 20.71
C PRO A 408 12.75 17.74 20.80
N GLU A 409 13.04 18.60 19.82
CA GLU A 409 12.37 19.90 19.64
C GLU A 409 11.39 19.84 18.45
N ARG A 410 11.74 19.07 17.40
CA ARG A 410 10.92 18.86 16.21
C ARG A 410 11.24 17.52 15.58
N THR A 411 10.21 16.75 15.26
CA THR A 411 10.35 15.50 14.51
C THR A 411 9.61 15.61 13.19
N VAL A 412 10.25 15.21 12.10
CA VAL A 412 9.66 15.15 10.76
C VAL A 412 9.98 13.83 10.09
N GLY A 413 9.19 13.44 9.11
CA GLY A 413 9.42 12.23 8.34
C GLY A 413 8.10 11.55 8.04
N ARG A 414 8.20 10.24 7.79
CA ARG A 414 7.11 9.35 7.43
C ARG A 414 7.23 8.16 8.35
N LEU A 415 6.58 8.21 9.52
CA LEU A 415 6.74 7.21 10.56
C LEU A 415 5.45 6.90 11.32
#